data_AF-A0A954DJK3-F1
#
_entry.id   AF-A0A954DJK3-F1
#
_cell.length_a   1.000
_cell.length_b   1.000
_cell.length_c   1.000
_cell.angle_alpha   90.00
_cell.angle_beta   90.00
_cell.angle_gamma   90.00
#
_symmetry.space_group_name_H-M   'P 1'
#
loop_
_entity.id
_entity.type
_entity.pdbx_description
1 polymer ?
#
loop_
_entity_poly.entity_id
_entity_poly.type
_entity_poly.pdbx_seq_one_letter_code
_entity_poly.pdbx_strand_id
1 'polypeptide(L)'
;MFELLQYLAVISAGLYGVLLARSNAMDLVGICGVAFIVAFGGGTLRDVLLDRQPLFWIAHEHYAWTLFGIAIVGAWIPRLPQRLEQWLLIPDALGLALFSVVGAGIAIETTRFEVSMFIASLFGVIT
;
A
#
# COMPACT_ATOMS: atom_id res chain seq x y z
N MET A 1 14.85 7.30 5.53
CA MET A 1 14.92 6.19 4.56
C MET A 1 13.55 5.56 4.34
N PHE A 2 12.88 5.09 5.41
CA PHE A 2 11.59 4.40 5.29
C PHE A 2 10.46 5.22 4.66
N GLU A 3 10.38 6.53 4.92
CA GLU A 3 9.38 7.41 4.29
C GLU A 3 9.39 7.33 2.75
N LEU A 4 10.57 7.38 2.12
CA LEU A 4 10.67 7.29 0.66
C LEU A 4 10.22 5.92 0.14
N LEU A 5 10.66 4.84 0.80
CA LEU A 5 10.26 3.48 0.43
C LEU A 5 8.76 3.27 0.61
N GLN A 6 8.20 3.80 1.69
CA GLN A 6 6.77 3.74 1.98
C GLN A 6 5.95 4.53 0.97
N TYR A 7 6.44 5.69 0.55
CA TYR A 7 5.80 6.49 -0.51
C TYR A 7 5.79 5.76 -1.86
N LEU A 8 6.91 5.15 -2.24
CA LEU A 8 6.99 4.31 -3.44
C LEU A 8 6.10 3.06 -3.33
N ALA A 9 5.99 2.48 -2.13
CA ALA A 9 5.12 1.34 -1.86
C ALA A 9 3.65 1.71 -2.06
N VAL A 10 3.22 2.84 -1.49
CA VAL A 10 1.87 3.38 -1.64
C VAL A 10 1.54 3.67 -3.10
N ILE A 11 2.47 4.24 -3.87
CA ILE A 11 2.27 4.48 -5.30
C ILE A 11 2.10 3.15 -6.05
N SER A 12 2.97 2.18 -5.80
CA SER A 12 2.96 0.88 -6.48
C SER A 12 1.69 0.09 -6.16
N ALA A 13 1.36 -0.03 -4.88
CA ALA A 13 0.15 -0.69 -4.40
C ALA A 13 -1.13 0.05 -4.83
N GLY A 14 -1.12 1.38 -4.80
CA GLY A 14 -2.23 2.20 -5.30
C GLY A 14 -2.51 1.98 -6.78
N LEU A 15 -1.46 1.95 -7.60
CA LEU A 15 -1.58 1.62 -9.03
C LEU A 15 -2.16 0.21 -9.22
N TYR A 16 -1.64 -0.78 -8.49
CA TYR A 16 -2.19 -2.13 -8.54
C TYR A 16 -3.67 -2.18 -8.15
N GLY A 17 -4.05 -1.54 -7.03
CA GLY A 17 -5.43 -1.53 -6.54
C GLY A 17 -6.41 -0.85 -7.50
N VAL A 18 -6.02 0.27 -8.12
CA VAL A 18 -6.86 0.94 -9.13
C VAL A 18 -7.06 0.05 -10.34
N LEU A 19 -5.99 -0.57 -10.83
CA LEU A 19 -6.05 -1.42 -12.00
C LEU A 19 -6.85 -2.71 -11.73
N LEU A 20 -6.72 -3.28 -10.52
CA LEU A 20 -7.50 -4.43 -10.07
C LEU A 20 -9.00 -4.09 -9.96
N ALA A 21 -9.36 -2.93 -9.43
CA ALA A 21 -10.76 -2.49 -9.38
C ALA A 21 -11.33 -2.31 -10.80
N ARG A 22 -10.50 -1.78 -11.71
CA ARG A 22 -10.85 -1.55 -13.11
C ARG A 22 -11.04 -2.84 -13.89
N SER A 23 -10.22 -3.87 -13.69
CA SER A 23 -10.42 -5.18 -14.34
C SER A 23 -11.72 -5.85 -13.89
N ASN A 24 -12.17 -5.55 -12.66
CA ASN A 24 -13.45 -5.98 -12.12
C ASN A 24 -14.62 -5.03 -12.46
N ALA A 25 -14.43 -4.08 -13.39
CA ALA A 25 -15.44 -3.14 -13.87
C ALA A 25 -16.15 -2.33 -12.76
N MET A 26 -15.44 -2.03 -11.66
CA MET A 26 -15.96 -1.21 -10.56
C MET A 26 -16.13 0.26 -10.97
N ASP A 27 -17.04 0.95 -10.28
CA ASP A 27 -17.25 2.39 -10.40
C ASP A 27 -16.18 3.19 -9.64
N LEU A 28 -16.26 4.53 -9.69
CA LEU A 28 -15.25 5.40 -9.06
C LEU A 28 -15.12 5.15 -7.55
N VAL A 29 -16.25 4.90 -6.86
CA VAL A 29 -16.24 4.61 -5.43
C VAL A 29 -15.54 3.28 -5.16
N GLY A 30 -15.84 2.24 -5.93
CA GLY A 30 -15.15 0.95 -5.85
C GLY A 30 -13.65 1.06 -6.15
N ILE A 31 -13.26 1.84 -7.15
CA ILE A 31 -11.84 2.10 -7.48
C ILE A 31 -11.10 2.74 -6.30
N CYS A 32 -11.66 3.80 -5.73
CA CYS A 32 -11.07 4.46 -4.57
C CYS A 32 -11.01 3.51 -3.37
N GLY A 33 -12.06 2.73 -3.11
CA GLY A 33 -12.13 1.79 -1.99
C GLY A 33 -11.08 0.67 -2.09
N VAL A 34 -10.97 0.02 -3.25
CA VAL A 34 -9.97 -1.04 -3.46
C VAL A 34 -8.55 -0.46 -3.41
N ALA A 35 -8.30 0.67 -4.07
CA ALA A 35 -7.00 1.33 -4.02
C ALA A 35 -6.60 1.69 -2.58
N PHE A 36 -7.54 2.19 -1.77
CA PHE A 36 -7.36 2.47 -0.35
C PHE A 36 -6.98 1.23 0.45
N ILE A 37 -7.76 0.15 0.32
CA ILE A 37 -7.50 -1.10 1.05
C ILE A 37 -6.13 -1.67 0.67
N VAL A 38 -5.80 -1.66 -0.62
CA VAL A 38 -4.54 -2.21 -1.13
C VAL A 38 -3.34 -1.36 -0.71
N ALA A 39 -3.42 -0.04 -0.79
CA ALA A 39 -2.28 0.83 -0.49
C ALA A 39 -2.08 1.10 1.01
N PHE A 40 -3.14 1.12 1.81
CA PHE A 40 -3.07 1.49 3.22
C PHE A 40 -3.43 0.37 4.19
N GLY A 41 -4.05 -0.72 3.74
CA GLY A 41 -4.55 -1.80 4.60
C GLY A 41 -3.44 -2.45 5.43
N GLY A 42 -2.38 -2.94 4.79
CA GLY A 42 -1.25 -3.59 5.47
C GLY A 42 -0.51 -2.63 6.41
N GLY A 43 -0.17 -1.43 5.94
CA GLY A 43 0.44 -0.38 6.77
C GLY A 43 -0.43 0.05 7.96
N THR A 44 -1.75 0.08 7.81
CA THR A 44 -2.69 0.36 8.90
C THR A 44 -2.71 -0.79 9.91
N LEU A 45 -2.78 -2.05 9.46
CA LEU A 45 -2.69 -3.21 10.34
C LEU A 45 -1.37 -3.21 11.12
N ARG A 46 -0.25 -2.99 10.44
CA ARG A 46 1.08 -2.84 11.06
C ARG A 46 1.06 -1.75 12.14
N ASP A 47 0.60 -0.56 11.80
CA ASP A 47 0.61 0.57 12.73
C ASP A 47 -0.28 0.31 13.95
N VAL A 48 -1.46 -0.29 13.76
CA VAL A 48 -2.35 -0.69 14.88
C VAL A 48 -1.69 -1.74 15.77
N LEU A 49 -1.10 -2.78 15.18
CA LEU A 49 -0.45 -3.87 15.92
C LEU A 49 0.82 -3.43 16.66
N LEU A 50 1.54 -2.44 16.12
CA LEU A 50 2.71 -1.81 16.78
C LEU A 50 2.33 -0.65 17.69
N ASP A 51 1.02 -0.39 17.88
CA ASP A 51 0.49 0.73 18.66
C ASP A 51 1.04 2.11 18.21
N ARG A 52 1.28 2.26 16.89
CA ARG A 52 1.71 3.51 16.25
C ARG A 52 0.49 4.35 15.93
N GLN A 53 0.27 5.39 16.73
CA GLN A 53 -0.77 6.39 16.50
C GLN A 53 -0.17 7.80 16.47
N PRO A 54 -0.63 8.70 15.58
CA PRO A 54 -1.63 8.44 14.52
C PRO A 54 -1.11 7.52 13.40
N LEU A 55 -2.03 6.87 12.66
CA LEU A 55 -1.69 6.00 11.52
C LEU A 55 -0.87 6.78 10.48
N PHE A 56 0.05 6.13 9.76
CA PHE A 56 0.99 6.84 8.88
C PHE A 56 0.32 7.77 7.86
N TRP A 57 -0.78 7.36 7.24
CA TRP A 57 -1.49 8.16 6.22
C TRP A 57 -2.38 9.25 6.80
N ILE A 58 -2.71 9.15 8.10
CA ILE A 58 -3.40 10.21 8.86
C ILE A 58 -2.38 11.24 9.34
N ALA A 59 -1.25 10.78 9.86
CA ALA A 59 -0.14 11.61 10.30
C ALA A 59 0.42 12.45 9.14
N HIS A 60 0.40 11.87 7.94
CA HIS A 60 0.97 12.44 6.74
C HIS A 60 -0.04 12.40 5.59
N GLU A 61 -0.87 13.43 5.50
CA GLU A 61 -1.97 13.52 4.52
C GLU A 61 -1.53 13.40 3.05
N HIS A 62 -0.25 13.65 2.75
CA HIS A 62 0.28 13.53 1.40
C HIS A 62 0.15 12.11 0.84
N TYR A 63 0.17 11.05 1.68
CA TYR A 63 -0.11 9.69 1.23
C TYR A 63 -1.54 9.57 0.69
N ALA A 64 -2.52 10.10 1.44
CA ALA A 64 -3.93 10.07 1.06
C ALA A 64 -4.19 10.88 -0.22
N TRP A 65 -3.62 12.09 -0.33
CA TRP A 65 -3.71 12.91 -1.54
C TRP A 65 -3.12 12.21 -2.77
N THR A 66 -1.97 11.56 -2.60
CA THR A 66 -1.30 10.83 -3.68
C THR A 66 -2.15 9.67 -4.16
N LEU A 67 -2.67 8.85 -3.23
CA LEU A 67 -3.51 7.73 -3.57
C LEU A 67 -4.81 8.16 -4.26
N PHE A 68 -5.44 9.22 -3.74
CA PHE A 68 -6.66 9.77 -4.34
C PHE A 68 -6.39 10.30 -5.76
N GLY A 69 -5.26 10.96 -5.98
CA GLY A 69 -4.81 11.38 -7.31
C GLY A 69 -4.62 10.19 -8.26
N ILE A 70 -3.96 9.12 -7.81
CA ILE A 70 -3.79 7.88 -8.59
C ILE A 70 -5.14 7.25 -8.93
N ALA A 71 -6.06 7.19 -7.97
CA ALA A 71 -7.40 6.63 -8.17
C ALA A 71 -8.23 7.43 -9.18
N ILE A 72 -8.24 8.76 -9.06
CA ILE A 72 -8.93 9.62 -10.04
C ILE A 72 -8.30 9.46 -11.41
N VAL A 73 -6.98 9.63 -11.53
CA VAL A 73 -6.31 9.55 -12.84
C VAL A 73 -6.56 8.18 -13.47
N GLY A 74 -6.40 7.08 -12.72
CA GLY A 74 -6.61 5.73 -13.22
C GLY A 74 -8.08 5.39 -13.55
N ALA A 75 -9.06 6.04 -12.91
CA ALA A 75 -10.46 5.90 -13.27
C ALA A 75 -10.79 6.49 -14.66
N TRP A 76 -10.07 7.53 -15.08
CA TRP A 76 -10.28 8.24 -16.35
C TRP A 76 -9.53 7.58 -17.52
N ILE A 77 -8.55 6.72 -17.25
CA ILE A 77 -7.87 5.94 -18.28
C ILE A 77 -8.93 5.03 -18.97
N PRO A 78 -8.88 4.81 -20.29
CA PRO A 78 -9.78 3.88 -20.99
C PRO A 78 -9.66 2.45 -20.44
N ARG A 79 -10.62 1.56 -20.76
CA ARG A 79 -10.49 0.15 -20.37
C ARG A 79 -9.20 -0.42 -20.93
N LEU A 80 -8.34 -0.94 -20.05
CA LEU A 80 -7.08 -1.54 -20.46
C LEU A 80 -7.37 -2.85 -21.22
N PRO A 81 -6.57 -3.17 -22.26
CA PRO A 81 -6.67 -4.47 -22.91
C PRO A 81 -6.28 -5.60 -21.95
N GLN A 82 -6.88 -6.78 -22.09
CA GLN A 82 -6.63 -7.96 -21.25
C GLN A 82 -5.14 -8.34 -21.14
N ARG A 83 -4.33 -8.05 -22.16
CA ARG A 83 -2.86 -8.27 -22.11
C ARG A 83 -2.16 -7.41 -21.06
N LEU A 84 -2.74 -6.27 -20.67
CA LEU A 84 -2.18 -5.39 -19.65
C LEU A 84 -2.44 -5.91 -18.23
N GLU A 85 -3.35 -6.88 -18.05
CA GLU A 85 -3.52 -7.59 -16.77
C GLU A 85 -2.26 -8.35 -16.34
N GLN A 86 -1.48 -8.87 -17.31
CA GLN A 86 -0.20 -9.53 -17.03
C GLN A 86 0.84 -8.56 -16.46
N TRP A 87 0.71 -7.27 -16.76
CA TRP A 87 1.62 -6.22 -16.27
C TRP A 87 1.22 -5.71 -14.89
N LEU A 88 0.07 -6.14 -14.34
CA LEU A 88 -0.36 -5.84 -12.96
C LEU A 88 0.55 -6.45 -11.90
N LEU A 89 1.23 -7.54 -12.26
CA LEU A 89 2.14 -8.25 -11.37
C LEU A 89 3.36 -7.40 -10.98
N ILE A 90 3.74 -6.43 -11.82
CA ILE A 90 4.92 -5.60 -11.55
C ILE A 90 4.67 -4.61 -10.41
N PRO A 91 3.65 -3.72 -10.45
CA PRO A 91 3.36 -2.83 -9.34
C PRO A 91 3.00 -3.59 -8.06
N ASP A 92 2.35 -4.75 -8.17
CA ASP A 92 2.08 -5.63 -7.03
C ASP A 92 3.38 -6.15 -6.39
N ALA A 93 4.28 -6.76 -7.17
CA ALA A 93 5.55 -7.27 -6.67
C ALA A 93 6.44 -6.16 -6.08
N LEU A 94 6.44 -4.97 -6.70
CA LEU A 94 7.15 -3.80 -6.18
C LEU A 94 6.55 -3.32 -4.85
N GLY A 95 5.22 -3.20 -4.78
CA GLY A 95 4.52 -2.83 -3.55
C GLY A 95 4.82 -3.81 -2.42
N LEU A 96 4.71 -5.12 -2.69
CA LEU A 96 4.97 -6.19 -1.74
C LEU A 96 6.42 -6.17 -1.22
N ALA A 97 7.40 -6.02 -2.11
CA ALA A 97 8.81 -5.96 -1.73
C ALA A 97 9.13 -4.72 -0.87
N LEU A 98 8.61 -3.55 -1.25
CA LEU A 98 8.84 -2.30 -0.53
C LEU A 98 8.15 -2.32 0.84
N PHE A 99 6.89 -2.74 0.92
CA PHE A 99 6.20 -2.87 2.20
C PHE A 99 6.82 -3.94 3.10
N SER A 100 7.33 -5.04 2.54
CA SER A 100 8.05 -6.05 3.33
C SER A 100 9.25 -5.48 4.05
N VAL A 101 10.07 -4.69 3.35
CA VAL A 101 11.27 -4.06 3.93
C VAL A 101 10.89 -2.99 4.95
N VAL A 102 9.92 -2.14 4.62
CA VAL A 102 9.46 -1.06 5.51
C VAL A 102 8.79 -1.62 6.76
N GLY A 103 7.92 -2.61 6.62
CA GLY A 103 7.19 -3.25 7.71
C GLY A 103 8.10 -3.94 8.71
N ALA A 104 9.04 -4.75 8.22
CA ALA A 104 10.04 -5.39 9.07
C ALA A 104 10.96 -4.36 9.75
N GLY A 105 11.41 -3.35 9.01
CA GLY A 105 12.27 -2.28 9.55
C GLY A 105 11.59 -1.51 10.68
N ILE A 106 10.34 -1.08 10.47
CA ILE A 106 9.56 -0.36 11.48
C ILE A 106 9.30 -1.22 12.72
N ALA A 107 9.09 -2.53 12.56
CA ALA A 107 8.89 -3.44 13.67
C ALA A 107 10.17 -3.59 14.53
N ILE A 108 11.34 -3.69 13.88
CA ILE A 108 12.64 -3.81 14.58
C ILE A 108 12.99 -2.52 15.33
N GLU A 109 12.71 -1.36 14.73
CA GLU A 109 13.03 -0.05 15.30
C GLU A 109 12.01 0.42 16.35
N THR A 110 10.96 -0.36 16.62
CA THR A 110 9.95 0.05 17.60
C THR A 110 10.56 0.14 19.00
N THR A 111 10.30 1.24 19.70
CA THR A 111 10.82 1.46 21.07
C THR A 111 9.82 1.00 22.15
N ARG A 112 8.62 0.56 21.76
CA ARG A 112 7.55 0.20 22.72
C ARG A 112 7.74 -1.17 23.36
N PHE A 113 8.29 -2.12 22.63
CA PHE A 113 8.55 -3.49 23.08
C PHE A 113 9.63 -4.12 22.22
N GLU A 114 10.32 -5.11 22.76
CA GLU A 114 11.31 -5.87 21.99
C GLU A 114 10.60 -6.81 21.00
N VAL A 115 10.97 -6.70 19.72
CA VAL A 115 10.46 -7.55 18.65
C VAL A 115 11.55 -8.52 18.21
N SER A 116 11.28 -9.82 18.34
CA SER A 116 12.15 -10.86 17.78
C SER A 116 12.24 -10.73 16.26
N MET A 117 13.38 -11.11 15.66
CA MET A 117 13.56 -11.12 14.20
C MET A 117 12.49 -11.94 13.47
N PHE A 118 12.00 -13.02 14.09
CA PHE A 118 10.92 -13.83 13.52
C PHE A 118 9.59 -13.05 13.47
N ILE A 119 9.27 -12.28 14.50
CA ILE A 119 8.05 -11.47 14.53
C ILE A 119 8.18 -10.28 13.57
N ALA A 120 9.37 -9.67 13.49
CA ALA A 120 9.63 -8.60 12.54
C ALA A 120 9.45 -9.04 11.08
N SER A 121 9.85 -10.26 10.71
CA SER A 121 9.61 -10.76 9.36
C SER A 121 8.11 -10.95 9.08
N LEU A 122 7.32 -11.40 10.06
CA LEU A 122 5.86 -11.46 9.93
C LEU A 122 5.22 -10.09 9.74
N PHE A 123 5.73 -9.06 10.42
CA PHE A 123 5.31 -7.68 10.14
C PHE A 123 5.63 -7.28 8.70
N GLY A 124 6.78 -7.66 8.16
CA GLY A 124 7.07 -7.50 6.74
C GLY A 124 6.02 -8.16 5.84
N VAL A 125 5.60 -9.39 6.14
CA VAL A 125 4.59 -10.10 5.34
C VAL A 125 3.19 -9.50 5.44
N ILE A 126 2.82 -8.94 6.60
CA ILE A 126 1.48 -8.36 6.84
C ILE A 126 1.34 -6.97 6.20
N THR A 127 2.45 -6.25 6.04
CA THR A 127 2.45 -4.86 5.55
C THR A 127 2.31 -4.82 4.04
#